data_AF-A0A917N2J1-F1
#
_entry.id   AF-A0A917N2J1-F1
#
_cell.length_a   1.000
_cell.length_b   1.000
_cell.length_c   1.000
_cell.angle_alpha   90.00
_cell.angle_beta   90.00
_cell.angle_gamma   90.00
#
_symmetry.space_group_name_H-M   'P 1'
#
loop_
_entity.id
_entity.type
_entity.pdbx_description
1 polymer ?
#
loop_
_entity_poly.entity_id
_entity_poly.type
_entity_poly.pdbx_seq_one_letter_code
_entity_poly.pdbx_strand_id
1 'polypeptide(L)'
;MGVTIFFVLSGFLITYRYYNNFHLTKDWFKQYLKNRVARIYPMYFLLTVLAFVYYYFTHDPKITKGFFSPVLLLLMHVTFIRGFFADLWDTGIAQGWSLTVEECFYFSAPFIFLLSKRFRKLFIQPFVITGVALLLVLIFRNFDWYGFFGNFTFTMIYTFLGRCFEFFVGIQLALILLNKGVARTNNIKYTYIGFLLMMFCVGIMSQLSIPKGWMAGLHNPFGIITNNYLLPPCIAMFFYGLLTESTVFKTILSFKFVELLGKSSYIFYLIHLGYIRDFLNGWINKANDWVFEYYDKHNISWEHSPFENDIVNLVIQFVVLNALSILLFKTIEEPMNHYIRQSDFLIKSKSKVAGKESVIINK
;
A
#
# COMPACT_ATOMS: atom_id res chain seq x y z
N MET A 1 3.99 10.32 0.59
CA MET A 1 5.18 9.43 0.71
C MET A 1 4.86 8.01 1.16
N GLY A 2 3.87 7.78 2.03
CA GLY A 2 3.62 6.43 2.60
C GLY A 2 3.59 5.31 1.56
N VAL A 3 2.78 5.47 0.50
CA VAL A 3 2.69 4.48 -0.61
C VAL A 3 4.05 4.22 -1.28
N THR A 4 4.84 5.26 -1.55
CA THR A 4 6.18 5.13 -2.14
C THR A 4 7.12 4.34 -1.23
N ILE A 5 7.05 4.56 0.09
CA ILE A 5 7.80 3.78 1.09
C ILE A 5 7.38 2.30 1.04
N PHE A 6 6.07 2.02 0.97
CA PHE A 6 5.54 0.67 0.85
C PHE A 6 6.00 -0.04 -0.43
N PHE A 7 6.05 0.65 -1.58
CA PHE A 7 6.50 0.05 -2.84
C PHE A 7 7.99 -0.28 -2.82
N VAL A 8 8.84 0.63 -2.32
CA VAL A 8 10.28 0.34 -2.14
C VAL A 8 10.49 -0.82 -1.17
N LEU A 9 9.75 -0.84 -0.06
CA LEU A 9 9.81 -1.92 0.93
C LEU A 9 9.34 -3.25 0.35
N SER A 10 8.30 -3.25 -0.48
CA SER A 10 7.77 -4.45 -1.15
C SER A 10 8.79 -5.02 -2.13
N GLY A 11 9.39 -4.17 -2.98
CA GLY A 11 10.49 -4.57 -3.86
C GLY A 11 11.65 -5.19 -3.10
N PHE A 12 12.02 -4.57 -1.97
CA PHE A 12 13.07 -5.06 -1.08
C PHE A 12 12.74 -6.43 -0.45
N LEU A 13 11.60 -6.55 0.24
CA LEU A 13 11.23 -7.75 0.99
C LEU A 13 11.01 -8.98 0.11
N ILE A 14 10.40 -8.80 -1.07
CA ILE A 14 10.19 -9.89 -2.02
C ILE A 14 11.53 -10.38 -2.55
N THR A 15 12.41 -9.47 -2.95
CA THR A 15 13.73 -9.83 -3.48
C THR A 15 14.57 -10.49 -2.40
N TYR A 16 14.68 -9.89 -1.21
CA TYR A 16 15.48 -10.42 -0.12
C TYR A 16 15.07 -11.84 0.29
N ARG A 17 13.77 -12.15 0.27
CA ARG A 17 13.25 -13.48 0.68
C ARG A 17 13.34 -14.54 -0.42
N TYR A 18 13.09 -14.19 -1.67
CA TYR A 18 12.85 -15.17 -2.74
C TYR A 18 13.95 -15.23 -3.80
N TYR A 19 14.81 -14.21 -3.91
CA TYR A 19 15.75 -14.10 -5.03
C TYR A 19 16.78 -15.24 -5.09
N ASN A 20 17.33 -15.64 -3.94
CA ASN A 20 18.31 -16.72 -3.86
C ASN A 20 17.67 -18.09 -4.12
N ASN A 21 16.47 -18.33 -3.57
CA ASN A 21 15.72 -19.59 -3.71
C ASN A 21 14.75 -19.57 -4.90
N PHE A 22 15.00 -18.73 -5.90
CA PHE A 22 14.12 -18.56 -7.05
C PHE A 22 14.29 -19.71 -8.04
N HIS A 23 13.24 -20.51 -8.19
CA HIS A 23 13.09 -21.52 -9.23
C HIS A 23 11.73 -21.32 -9.89
N LEU A 24 11.71 -21.04 -11.19
CA LEU A 24 10.47 -20.83 -11.93
C LEU A 24 9.79 -22.16 -12.26
N THR A 25 9.24 -22.82 -11.23
CA THR A 25 8.38 -23.99 -11.37
C THR A 25 6.93 -23.60 -11.07
N LYS A 26 5.97 -24.34 -11.65
CA LYS A 26 4.53 -24.07 -11.45
C LYS A 26 4.15 -24.11 -9.96
N ASP A 27 4.70 -25.05 -9.21
CA ASP A 27 4.40 -25.22 -7.79
C ASP A 27 4.99 -24.09 -6.94
N TRP A 28 6.22 -23.67 -7.23
CA TRP A 28 6.84 -22.53 -6.55
C TRP A 28 6.04 -21.25 -6.80
N PHE A 29 5.63 -21.00 -8.04
CA PHE A 29 4.86 -19.80 -8.40
C PHE A 29 3.50 -19.76 -7.71
N LYS A 30 2.77 -20.89 -7.71
CA LYS A 30 1.51 -21.03 -6.98
C LYS A 30 1.69 -20.81 -5.47
N GLN A 31 2.75 -21.38 -4.88
CA GLN A 31 3.02 -21.23 -3.45
C GLN A 31 3.39 -19.78 -3.09
N TYR A 32 4.18 -19.15 -3.95
CA TYR A 32 4.53 -17.74 -3.83
C TYR A 32 3.28 -16.85 -3.86
N LEU A 33 2.42 -16.98 -4.87
CA LEU A 33 1.20 -16.18 -5.00
C LEU A 33 0.23 -16.44 -3.86
N LYS A 34 0.02 -17.70 -3.46
CA LYS A 34 -0.82 -18.06 -2.30
C LYS A 34 -0.39 -17.29 -1.06
N ASN A 35 0.91 -17.25 -0.76
CA ASN A 35 1.43 -16.56 0.43
C ASN A 35 1.25 -15.04 0.38
N ARG A 36 1.17 -14.45 -0.83
CA ARG A 36 0.95 -13.01 -1.02
C ARG A 36 -0.53 -12.66 -0.89
N VAL A 37 -1.38 -13.36 -1.65
CA VAL A 37 -2.84 -13.21 -1.59
C VAL A 37 -3.34 -13.43 -0.16
N ALA A 38 -2.85 -14.47 0.54
CA ALA A 38 -3.22 -14.76 1.93
C ALA A 38 -2.95 -13.61 2.91
N ARG A 39 -1.95 -12.77 2.63
CA ARG A 39 -1.56 -11.68 3.53
C ARG A 39 -2.47 -10.47 3.38
N ILE A 40 -2.95 -10.19 2.19
CA ILE A 40 -3.48 -8.87 1.83
C ILE A 40 -4.97 -8.97 1.47
N TYR A 41 -5.32 -9.98 0.67
CA TYR A 41 -6.65 -10.13 0.11
C TYR A 41 -7.79 -10.25 1.13
N PRO A 42 -7.65 -10.99 2.25
CA PRO A 42 -8.77 -11.21 3.18
C PRO A 42 -9.38 -9.92 3.73
N MET A 43 -8.53 -9.01 4.19
CA MET A 43 -8.99 -7.77 4.82
C MET A 43 -9.53 -6.79 3.76
N TYR A 44 -8.87 -6.70 2.61
CA TYR A 44 -9.38 -5.90 1.49
C TYR A 44 -10.73 -6.39 1.00
N PHE A 45 -10.90 -7.70 0.83
CA PHE A 45 -12.16 -8.30 0.40
C PHE A 45 -13.28 -7.98 1.40
N LEU A 46 -13.04 -8.21 2.70
CA LEU A 46 -14.01 -7.91 3.75
C LEU A 46 -14.42 -6.44 3.76
N LEU A 47 -13.47 -5.51 3.75
CA LEU A 47 -13.78 -4.06 3.76
C LEU A 47 -14.47 -3.60 2.47
N THR A 48 -14.16 -4.24 1.34
CA THR A 48 -14.81 -3.94 0.05
C THR A 48 -16.26 -4.40 0.10
N VAL A 49 -16.53 -5.62 0.54
CA VAL A 49 -17.89 -6.12 0.69
C VAL A 49 -18.68 -5.23 1.64
N LEU A 50 -18.12 -4.84 2.78
CA LEU A 50 -18.76 -3.91 3.71
C LEU A 50 -19.06 -2.55 3.08
N ALA A 51 -18.18 -2.02 2.22
CA ALA A 51 -18.44 -0.78 1.49
C ALA A 51 -19.65 -0.91 0.55
N PHE A 52 -19.75 -2.02 -0.19
CA PHE A 52 -20.87 -2.26 -1.10
C PHE A 52 -22.18 -2.60 -0.37
N VAL A 53 -22.11 -3.24 0.80
CA VAL A 53 -23.28 -3.41 1.68
C VAL A 53 -23.75 -2.06 2.22
N TYR A 54 -22.84 -1.20 2.66
CA TYR A 54 -23.17 0.16 3.07
C TYR A 54 -23.80 0.96 1.92
N TYR A 55 -23.29 0.82 0.70
CA TYR A 55 -23.89 1.42 -0.50
C TYR A 55 -25.31 0.91 -0.74
N TYR A 56 -25.58 -0.39 -0.56
CA TYR A 56 -26.92 -0.94 -0.73
C TYR A 56 -27.97 -0.28 0.19
N PHE A 57 -27.58 0.08 1.42
CA PHE A 57 -28.48 0.77 2.35
C PHE A 57 -28.56 2.29 2.14
N THR A 58 -27.44 2.93 1.82
CA THR A 58 -27.36 4.41 1.78
C THR A 58 -27.49 5.01 0.39
N HIS A 59 -27.29 4.20 -0.65
CA HIS A 59 -27.19 4.64 -2.05
C HIS A 59 -26.17 5.77 -2.26
N ASP A 60 -25.12 5.83 -1.42
CA ASP A 60 -24.12 6.90 -1.48
C ASP A 60 -23.41 6.91 -2.85
N PRO A 61 -23.58 7.98 -3.67
CA PRO A 61 -23.01 8.04 -5.01
C PRO A 61 -21.47 8.06 -4.99
N LYS A 62 -20.83 8.35 -3.86
CA LYS A 62 -19.35 8.33 -3.74
C LYS A 62 -18.76 6.93 -3.94
N ILE A 63 -19.52 5.88 -3.63
CA ILE A 63 -19.01 4.50 -3.68
C ILE A 63 -18.96 3.97 -5.10
N THR A 64 -19.98 4.26 -5.91
CA THR A 64 -20.09 3.75 -7.28
C THR A 64 -19.82 4.79 -8.35
N LYS A 65 -19.79 6.08 -8.00
CA LYS A 65 -19.71 7.20 -8.96
C LYS A 65 -20.75 7.11 -10.09
N GLY A 66 -21.92 6.54 -9.81
CA GLY A 66 -22.96 6.34 -10.82
C GLY A 66 -22.65 5.25 -11.85
N PHE A 67 -21.70 4.36 -11.58
CA PHE A 67 -21.42 3.22 -12.46
C PHE A 67 -22.66 2.33 -12.60
N PHE A 68 -22.94 1.91 -13.84
CA PHE A 68 -24.22 1.30 -14.22
C PHE A 68 -24.57 0.00 -13.49
N SER A 69 -23.56 -0.77 -13.04
CA SER A 69 -23.77 -2.04 -12.34
C SER A 69 -22.89 -2.14 -11.08
N PRO A 70 -23.47 -1.96 -9.89
CA PRO A 70 -22.75 -2.13 -8.62
C PRO A 70 -22.13 -3.53 -8.47
N VAL A 71 -22.78 -4.57 -9.00
CA VAL A 71 -22.28 -5.95 -8.98
C VAL A 71 -21.03 -6.09 -9.84
N LEU A 72 -21.04 -5.53 -11.05
CA LEU A 72 -19.86 -5.54 -11.92
C LEU A 72 -18.72 -4.73 -11.30
N LEU A 73 -19.01 -3.58 -10.68
CA LEU A 73 -18.00 -2.79 -10.00
C LEU A 73 -17.38 -3.58 -8.83
N LEU A 74 -18.19 -4.28 -8.03
CA LEU A 74 -17.69 -5.19 -6.99
C LEU A 74 -16.77 -6.26 -7.58
N LEU A 75 -17.12 -6.87 -8.72
CA LEU A 75 -16.25 -7.83 -9.41
C LEU A 75 -14.93 -7.18 -9.85
N MET A 76 -14.97 -5.94 -10.36
CA MET A 76 -13.76 -5.19 -10.73
C MET A 76 -12.89 -4.83 -9.52
N HIS A 77 -13.50 -4.64 -8.34
CA HIS A 77 -12.76 -4.48 -7.08
C HIS A 77 -12.06 -5.77 -6.66
N VAL A 78 -12.79 -6.89 -6.68
CA VAL A 78 -12.32 -8.23 -6.28
C VAL A 78 -11.19 -8.74 -7.18
N THR A 79 -11.20 -8.34 -8.45
CA THR A 79 -10.20 -8.72 -9.47
C THR A 79 -9.11 -7.66 -9.68
N PHE A 80 -9.17 -6.52 -8.99
CA PHE A 80 -8.27 -5.36 -9.15
C PHE A 80 -8.32 -4.67 -10.53
N ILE A 81 -9.22 -5.06 -11.41
CA ILE A 81 -9.34 -4.52 -12.78
C ILE A 81 -9.66 -3.02 -12.77
N ARG A 82 -10.40 -2.53 -11.76
CA ARG A 82 -10.75 -1.10 -11.65
C ARG A 82 -9.53 -0.17 -11.64
N GLY A 83 -8.37 -0.65 -11.17
CA GLY A 83 -7.16 0.18 -11.04
C GLY A 83 -6.55 0.61 -12.38
N PHE A 84 -7.04 0.07 -13.50
CA PHE A 84 -6.62 0.46 -14.86
C PHE A 84 -7.50 1.55 -15.49
N PHE A 85 -8.61 1.93 -14.83
CA PHE A 85 -9.60 2.87 -15.34
C PHE A 85 -9.57 4.19 -14.56
N ALA A 86 -9.31 5.29 -15.25
CA ALA A 86 -9.15 6.62 -14.64
C ALA A 86 -10.42 7.18 -13.99
N ASP A 87 -11.60 6.66 -14.35
CA ASP A 87 -12.87 7.11 -13.76
C ASP A 87 -13.25 6.30 -12.51
N LEU A 88 -12.63 5.13 -12.31
CA LEU A 88 -13.02 4.14 -11.30
C LEU A 88 -11.97 3.90 -10.20
N TRP A 89 -10.79 4.52 -10.29
CA TRP A 89 -9.66 4.22 -9.40
C TRP A 89 -9.88 4.58 -7.92
N ASP A 90 -10.77 5.52 -7.62
CA ASP A 90 -11.11 6.01 -6.29
C ASP A 90 -12.51 5.55 -5.81
N THR A 91 -13.20 4.70 -6.59
CA THR A 91 -14.48 4.09 -6.18
C THR A 91 -14.28 3.08 -5.04
N GLY A 92 -15.37 2.78 -4.32
CA GLY A 92 -15.39 1.87 -3.16
C GLY A 92 -14.36 2.25 -2.10
N ILE A 93 -13.32 1.41 -1.96
CA ILE A 93 -12.13 1.76 -1.17
C ILE A 93 -11.20 2.60 -2.05
N ALA A 94 -11.28 3.92 -1.89
CA ALA A 94 -10.49 4.88 -2.67
C ALA A 94 -8.99 4.59 -2.67
N GLN A 95 -8.46 4.01 -1.59
CA GLN A 95 -7.03 3.68 -1.47
C GLN A 95 -6.61 2.37 -2.13
N GLY A 96 -7.55 1.54 -2.58
CA GLY A 96 -7.22 0.23 -3.16
C GLY A 96 -6.57 0.26 -4.54
N TRP A 97 -6.38 1.44 -5.17
CA TRP A 97 -5.56 1.56 -6.38
C TRP A 97 -4.12 1.09 -6.12
N SER A 98 -3.55 1.43 -4.96
CA SER A 98 -2.15 1.08 -4.63
C SER A 98 -1.98 -0.41 -4.43
N LEU A 99 -3.05 -1.09 -4.01
CA LEU A 99 -3.09 -2.54 -3.90
C LEU A 99 -3.11 -3.20 -5.29
N THR A 100 -3.80 -2.61 -6.27
CA THR A 100 -3.71 -3.09 -7.67
C THR A 100 -2.27 -3.01 -8.18
N VAL A 101 -1.57 -1.90 -7.86
CA VAL A 101 -0.16 -1.73 -8.20
C VAL A 101 0.73 -2.79 -7.56
N GLU A 102 0.51 -3.07 -6.28
CA GLU A 102 1.26 -4.05 -5.50
C GLU A 102 1.04 -5.49 -5.99
N GLU A 103 -0.21 -5.87 -6.29
CA GLU A 103 -0.53 -7.21 -6.84
C GLU A 103 0.04 -7.38 -8.26
N CYS A 104 0.02 -6.34 -9.10
CA CYS A 104 0.71 -6.35 -10.40
C CYS A 104 2.23 -6.55 -10.23
N PHE A 105 2.83 -5.92 -9.21
CA PHE A 105 4.23 -6.17 -8.87
C PHE A 105 4.45 -7.63 -8.43
N TYR A 106 3.61 -8.18 -7.54
CA TYR A 106 3.77 -9.57 -7.10
C TYR A 106 3.64 -10.56 -8.24
N PHE A 107 2.69 -10.36 -9.14
CA PHE A 107 2.57 -11.18 -10.33
C PHE A 107 3.79 -11.06 -11.26
N SER A 108 4.32 -9.85 -11.44
CA SER A 108 5.47 -9.59 -12.33
C SER A 108 6.84 -9.94 -11.72
N ALA A 109 6.97 -9.98 -10.39
CA ALA A 109 8.25 -10.17 -9.70
C ALA A 109 9.02 -11.44 -10.13
N PRO A 110 8.39 -12.62 -10.27
CA PRO A 110 9.06 -13.81 -10.80
C PRO A 110 9.65 -13.61 -12.20
N PHE A 111 8.97 -12.87 -13.06
CA PHE A 111 9.46 -12.56 -14.41
C PHE A 111 10.59 -11.53 -14.38
N ILE A 112 10.51 -10.53 -13.50
CA ILE A 112 11.58 -9.56 -13.24
C ILE A 112 12.86 -10.29 -12.81
N PHE A 113 12.74 -11.26 -11.90
CA PHE A 113 13.88 -12.06 -11.42
C PHE A 113 14.45 -12.95 -12.52
N LEU A 114 13.60 -13.59 -13.33
CA LEU A 114 14.03 -14.38 -14.48
C LEU A 114 14.85 -13.55 -15.47
N LEU A 115 14.33 -12.39 -15.88
CA LEU A 115 15.00 -11.49 -16.82
C LEU A 115 16.28 -10.90 -16.23
N SER A 116 16.28 -10.60 -14.93
CA SER A 116 17.47 -10.12 -14.23
C SER A 116 18.58 -11.18 -14.22
N LYS A 117 18.26 -12.44 -13.90
CA LYS A 117 19.25 -13.53 -13.92
C LYS A 117 19.73 -13.87 -15.33
N ARG A 118 18.87 -13.80 -16.35
CA ARG A 118 19.21 -14.13 -17.74
C ARG A 118 20.03 -13.05 -18.43
N PHE A 119 19.65 -11.79 -18.29
CA PHE A 119 20.23 -10.68 -19.06
C PHE A 119 21.09 -9.73 -18.24
N ARG A 120 21.07 -9.81 -16.90
CA ARG A 120 21.76 -8.88 -15.97
C ARG A 120 21.42 -7.40 -16.18
N LYS A 121 20.31 -7.10 -16.85
CA LYS A 121 19.86 -5.75 -17.24
C LYS A 121 18.71 -5.26 -16.36
N LEU A 122 18.86 -5.34 -15.03
CA LEU A 122 17.81 -4.90 -14.10
C LEU A 122 17.46 -3.41 -14.29
N PHE A 123 18.47 -2.56 -14.53
CA PHE A 123 18.30 -1.12 -14.69
C PHE A 123 17.45 -0.71 -15.90
N ILE A 124 17.37 -1.54 -16.95
CA ILE A 124 16.62 -1.20 -18.18
C ILE A 124 15.12 -1.53 -18.04
N GLN A 125 14.78 -2.55 -17.25
CA GLN A 125 13.41 -3.03 -17.08
C GLN A 125 12.39 -1.94 -16.68
N PRO A 126 12.64 -1.06 -15.67
CA PRO A 126 11.67 -0.02 -15.31
C PRO A 126 11.43 0.96 -16.47
N PHE A 127 12.45 1.33 -17.24
CA PHE A 127 12.28 2.23 -18.39
C PHE A 127 11.42 1.60 -19.50
N VAL A 128 11.59 0.31 -19.75
CA VAL A 128 10.75 -0.42 -20.71
C VAL A 128 9.29 -0.46 -20.23
N ILE A 129 9.08 -0.77 -18.95
CA ILE A 129 7.73 -0.85 -18.36
C ILE A 129 7.04 0.51 -18.39
N THR A 130 7.72 1.58 -17.98
CA THR A 130 7.19 2.95 -18.09
C THR A 130 6.95 3.34 -19.56
N GLY A 131 7.84 2.95 -20.48
CA GLY A 131 7.66 3.18 -21.91
C GLY A 131 6.37 2.54 -22.45
N VAL A 132 6.06 1.31 -22.02
CA VAL A 132 4.78 0.66 -22.34
C VAL A 132 3.60 1.45 -21.74
N ALA A 133 3.73 1.98 -20.53
CA ALA A 133 2.71 2.84 -19.91
C ALA A 133 2.39 4.06 -20.79
N LEU A 134 3.43 4.74 -21.29
CA LEU A 134 3.27 5.91 -22.15
C LEU A 134 2.63 5.54 -23.49
N LEU A 135 3.01 4.41 -24.08
CA LEU A 135 2.38 3.91 -25.31
C LEU A 135 0.90 3.61 -25.11
N LEU A 136 0.52 2.98 -24.00
CA LEU A 136 -0.90 2.73 -23.67
C LEU A 136 -1.68 4.04 -23.57
N VAL A 137 -1.13 5.07 -22.92
CA VAL A 137 -1.78 6.38 -22.88
C VAL A 137 -1.94 6.97 -24.27
N LEU A 138 -0.91 6.91 -25.12
CA LEU A 138 -0.99 7.46 -26.47
C LEU A 138 -2.06 6.76 -27.33
N ILE A 139 -2.25 5.46 -27.14
CA ILE A 139 -3.27 4.67 -27.84
C ILE A 139 -4.66 4.97 -27.28
N PHE A 140 -4.84 4.92 -25.95
CA PHE A 140 -6.16 4.92 -25.33
C PHE A 140 -6.69 6.28 -24.86
N ARG A 141 -5.88 7.35 -24.84
CA ARG A 141 -6.31 8.69 -24.40
C ARG A 141 -7.53 9.27 -25.14
N ASN A 142 -7.78 8.81 -26.36
CA ASN A 142 -8.88 9.28 -27.21
C ASN A 142 -10.08 8.30 -27.23
N PHE A 143 -10.02 7.23 -26.44
CA PHE A 143 -11.09 6.24 -26.36
C PHE A 143 -11.87 6.44 -25.05
N ASP A 144 -13.17 6.70 -25.17
CA ASP A 144 -14.07 6.89 -24.02
C ASP A 144 -14.51 5.55 -23.41
N TRP A 145 -13.54 4.78 -22.92
CA TRP A 145 -13.77 3.51 -22.23
C TRP A 145 -13.44 3.62 -20.74
N TYR A 146 -14.24 4.41 -20.02
CA TYR A 146 -14.08 4.69 -18.57
C TYR A 146 -12.66 5.14 -18.18
N GLY A 147 -11.98 5.82 -19.10
CA GLY A 147 -10.62 6.30 -18.91
C GLY A 147 -9.55 5.20 -18.81
N PHE A 148 -9.71 4.06 -19.50
CA PHE A 148 -8.66 3.03 -19.58
C PHE A 148 -7.34 3.63 -20.07
N PHE A 149 -6.33 3.73 -19.19
CA PHE A 149 -5.09 4.48 -19.45
C PHE A 149 -5.33 5.88 -20.08
N GLY A 150 -6.42 6.55 -19.68
CA GLY A 150 -6.92 7.73 -20.41
C GLY A 150 -6.03 8.98 -20.31
N ASN A 151 -5.16 9.08 -19.31
CA ASN A 151 -4.25 10.22 -19.19
C ASN A 151 -2.92 9.87 -18.51
N PHE A 152 -1.92 10.74 -18.73
CA PHE A 152 -0.55 10.58 -18.22
C PHE A 152 -0.48 10.65 -16.70
N THR A 153 -1.14 11.64 -16.08
CA THR A 153 -1.14 11.83 -14.62
C THR A 153 -1.68 10.59 -13.91
N PHE A 154 -2.80 10.06 -14.38
CA PHE A 154 -3.44 8.86 -13.87
C PHE A 154 -2.49 7.67 -13.97
N THR A 155 -1.97 7.42 -15.17
CA THR A 155 -1.08 6.28 -15.44
C THR A 155 0.17 6.34 -14.58
N MET A 156 0.78 7.51 -14.44
CA MET A 156 2.00 7.69 -13.67
C MET A 156 1.79 7.61 -12.16
N ILE A 157 0.64 7.99 -11.62
CA ILE A 157 0.41 8.04 -10.17
C ILE A 157 -0.29 6.78 -9.64
N TYR A 158 -1.14 6.13 -10.44
CA TYR A 158 -2.07 5.12 -9.95
C TYR A 158 -1.88 3.72 -10.55
N THR A 159 -1.02 3.55 -11.56
CA THR A 159 -0.80 2.24 -12.20
C THR A 159 0.59 1.67 -11.91
N PHE A 160 0.70 0.34 -11.97
CA PHE A 160 1.98 -0.35 -11.80
C PHE A 160 3.00 0.06 -12.87
N LEU A 161 2.54 0.29 -14.10
CA LEU A 161 3.44 0.62 -15.20
C LEU A 161 4.14 1.97 -14.96
N GLY A 162 3.41 2.96 -14.45
CA GLY A 162 3.97 4.27 -14.11
C GLY A 162 4.77 4.31 -12.80
N ARG A 163 4.52 3.36 -11.89
CA ARG A 163 5.12 3.29 -10.53
C ARG A 163 5.98 2.05 -10.30
N CYS A 164 6.52 1.48 -11.37
CA CYS A 164 7.36 0.31 -11.26
C CYS A 164 8.74 0.66 -10.65
N PHE A 165 9.24 1.88 -10.89
CA PHE A 165 10.58 2.31 -10.50
C PHE A 165 10.83 2.16 -8.99
N GLU A 166 9.84 2.48 -8.16
CA GLU A 166 9.89 2.29 -6.71
C GLU A 166 10.27 0.86 -6.32
N PHE A 167 9.62 -0.13 -6.94
CA PHE A 167 9.89 -1.53 -6.67
C PHE A 167 11.29 -1.93 -7.14
N PHE A 168 11.74 -1.44 -8.30
CA PHE A 168 13.09 -1.70 -8.81
C PHE A 168 14.18 -1.13 -7.91
N VAL A 169 13.98 0.04 -7.33
CA VAL A 169 14.89 0.60 -6.33
C VAL A 169 14.96 -0.30 -5.09
N GLY A 170 13.81 -0.81 -4.64
CA GLY A 170 13.75 -1.81 -3.56
C GLY A 170 14.47 -3.12 -3.90
N ILE A 171 14.28 -3.65 -5.11
CA ILE A 171 14.97 -4.85 -5.62
C ILE A 171 16.48 -4.61 -5.59
N GLN A 172 16.94 -3.47 -6.13
CA GLN A 172 18.36 -3.15 -6.18
C GLN A 172 18.98 -3.06 -4.78
N LEU A 173 18.29 -2.43 -3.83
CA LEU A 173 18.72 -2.38 -2.43
C LEU A 173 18.89 -3.79 -1.83
N ALA A 174 17.92 -4.68 -2.06
CA ALA A 174 18.00 -6.06 -1.59
C ALA A 174 19.19 -6.81 -2.19
N LEU A 175 19.44 -6.67 -3.49
CA LEU A 175 20.60 -7.28 -4.16
C LEU A 175 21.92 -6.78 -3.59
N ILE A 176 22.02 -5.47 -3.30
CA ILE A 176 23.22 -4.90 -2.67
C ILE A 176 23.48 -5.57 -1.31
N LEU A 177 22.46 -5.71 -0.47
CA LEU A 177 22.60 -6.35 0.84
C LEU A 177 22.85 -7.86 0.77
N LEU A 178 22.24 -8.56 -0.19
CA LEU A 178 22.50 -9.99 -0.38
C LEU A 178 23.95 -10.25 -0.81
N ASN A 179 24.56 -9.33 -1.58
CA ASN A 179 25.93 -9.47 -2.07
C ASN A 179 26.99 -8.95 -1.08
N LYS A 180 26.77 -7.79 -0.45
CA LYS A 180 27.75 -7.13 0.42
C LYS A 180 27.57 -7.45 1.90
N GLY A 181 26.43 -8.03 2.29
CA GLY A 181 26.05 -8.16 3.69
C GLY A 181 25.68 -6.83 4.34
N VAL A 182 25.53 -6.85 5.67
CA VAL A 182 25.11 -5.70 6.48
C VAL A 182 26.32 -4.95 7.09
N ALA A 183 27.51 -5.54 7.01
CA ALA A 183 28.74 -4.96 7.54
C ALA A 183 29.20 -3.75 6.73
N ARG A 184 29.70 -2.72 7.42
CA ARG A 184 30.19 -1.49 6.80
C ARG A 184 31.57 -1.11 7.29
N THR A 185 32.31 -0.49 6.38
CA THR A 185 33.66 0.05 6.62
C THR A 185 33.69 1.59 6.65
N ASN A 186 32.58 2.27 6.31
CA ASN A 186 32.53 3.73 6.19
C ASN A 186 31.61 4.38 7.25
N ASN A 187 32.00 5.57 7.74
CA ASN A 187 31.29 6.33 8.78
C ASN A 187 30.16 7.25 8.27
N ILE A 188 29.73 7.11 7.01
CA ILE A 188 28.66 7.93 6.43
C ILE A 188 27.32 7.60 7.11
N LYS A 189 26.56 8.60 7.54
CA LYS A 189 25.26 8.41 8.20
C LYS A 189 24.09 8.40 7.20
N TYR A 190 23.94 7.32 6.44
CA TYR A 190 22.90 7.18 5.41
C TYR A 190 21.48 7.28 5.96
N THR A 191 21.23 6.88 7.22
CA THR A 191 19.88 7.01 7.80
C THR A 191 19.44 8.48 7.82
N TYR A 192 20.28 9.38 8.34
CA TYR A 192 19.93 10.79 8.45
C TYR A 192 19.95 11.50 7.08
N ILE A 193 20.90 11.16 6.21
CA ILE A 193 20.95 11.72 4.85
C ILE A 193 19.70 11.30 4.07
N GLY A 194 19.35 10.02 4.09
CA GLY A 194 18.14 9.51 3.44
C GLY A 194 16.88 10.19 3.96
N PHE A 195 16.76 10.35 5.29
CA PHE A 195 15.64 11.06 5.91
C PHE A 195 15.55 12.54 5.48
N LEU A 196 16.67 13.28 5.51
CA LEU A 196 16.70 14.68 5.08
C LEU A 196 16.35 14.83 3.60
N LEU A 197 16.86 13.95 2.73
CA LEU A 197 16.52 13.97 1.31
C LEU A 197 15.05 13.60 1.07
N MET A 198 14.48 12.68 1.85
CA MET A 198 13.05 12.40 1.81
C MET A 198 12.24 13.65 2.17
N MET A 199 12.59 14.34 3.26
CA MET A 199 11.96 15.61 3.68
C MET A 199 12.11 16.71 2.61
N PHE A 200 13.26 16.79 1.96
CA PHE A 200 13.48 17.71 0.86
C PHE A 200 12.55 17.43 -0.33
N CYS A 201 12.39 16.16 -0.72
CA CYS A 201 11.42 15.76 -1.75
C CYS A 201 9.98 16.13 -1.37
N VAL A 202 9.61 15.99 -0.08
CA VAL A 202 8.32 16.44 0.44
C VAL A 202 8.16 17.96 0.27
N GLY A 203 9.19 18.71 0.67
CA GLY A 203 9.21 20.17 0.57
C GLY A 203 9.00 20.64 -0.87
N ILE A 204 9.70 20.04 -1.83
CA ILE A 204 9.49 20.32 -3.27
C ILE A 204 8.01 20.13 -3.62
N MET A 205 7.44 18.95 -3.34
CA MET A 205 6.06 18.64 -3.71
C MET A 205 5.02 19.55 -3.02
N SER A 206 5.30 20.04 -1.81
CA SER A 206 4.39 20.96 -1.10
C SER A 206 4.35 22.37 -1.69
N GLN A 207 5.40 22.79 -2.42
CA GLN A 207 5.49 24.12 -3.01
C GLN A 207 5.01 24.15 -4.46
N LEU A 208 4.72 22.99 -5.06
CA LEU A 208 4.24 22.91 -6.44
C LEU A 208 2.78 23.35 -6.55
N SER A 209 2.45 24.01 -7.65
CA SER A 209 1.08 24.38 -7.97
C SER A 209 0.21 23.12 -8.15
N ILE A 210 -1.00 23.17 -7.60
CA ILE A 210 -1.99 22.11 -7.70
C ILE A 210 -2.69 22.25 -9.07
N PRO A 211 -2.58 21.26 -9.97
CA PRO A 211 -3.28 21.32 -11.26
C PRO A 211 -4.81 21.30 -11.07
N LYS A 212 -5.55 21.93 -11.98
CA LYS A 212 -7.02 21.94 -11.94
C LYS A 212 -7.59 20.52 -11.87
N GLY A 213 -8.56 20.31 -10.97
CA GLY A 213 -9.23 19.02 -10.76
C GLY A 213 -8.51 18.05 -9.82
N TRP A 214 -7.36 18.42 -9.25
CA TRP A 214 -6.60 17.58 -8.34
C TRP A 214 -6.44 18.20 -6.95
N MET A 215 -6.12 17.38 -5.96
CA MET A 215 -6.11 17.78 -4.54
C MET A 215 -4.69 18.05 -3.99
N ALA A 216 -3.64 17.77 -4.77
CA ALA A 216 -2.27 17.85 -4.27
C ALA A 216 -1.25 18.18 -5.38
N GLY A 217 -0.17 18.89 -5.00
CA GLY A 217 0.97 19.21 -5.87
C GLY A 217 1.69 17.99 -6.45
N LEU A 218 1.44 16.79 -5.90
CA LEU A 218 1.86 15.50 -6.47
C LEU A 218 1.42 15.31 -7.94
N HIS A 219 0.27 15.87 -8.33
CA HIS A 219 -0.29 15.70 -9.68
C HIS A 219 0.36 16.62 -10.72
N ASN A 220 1.19 17.56 -10.27
CA ASN A 220 2.04 18.36 -11.15
C ASN A 220 3.11 17.45 -11.79
N PRO A 221 3.50 17.65 -13.07
CA PRO A 221 4.57 16.87 -13.69
C PRO A 221 5.87 16.79 -12.85
N PHE A 222 6.27 17.89 -12.21
CA PHE A 222 7.43 17.89 -11.32
C PHE A 222 7.17 17.11 -10.03
N GLY A 223 5.92 17.08 -9.55
CA GLY A 223 5.49 16.29 -8.40
C GLY A 223 5.55 14.79 -8.70
N ILE A 224 5.09 14.38 -9.88
CA ILE A 224 5.19 13.01 -10.38
C ILE A 224 6.66 12.58 -10.46
N ILE A 225 7.52 13.41 -11.05
CA ILE A 225 8.95 13.10 -11.19
C ILE A 225 9.60 12.96 -9.79
N THR A 226 9.31 13.90 -8.90
CA THR A 226 9.84 13.89 -7.53
C THR A 226 9.39 12.66 -6.78
N ASN A 227 8.11 12.30 -6.84
CA ASN A 227 7.56 11.17 -6.11
C ASN A 227 7.99 9.81 -6.67
N ASN A 228 7.98 9.64 -8.00
CA ASN A 228 8.20 8.35 -8.63
C ASN A 228 9.67 8.04 -8.88
N TYR A 229 10.54 9.06 -9.03
CA TYR A 229 11.94 8.84 -9.40
C TYR A 229 12.95 9.40 -8.41
N LEU A 230 12.71 10.57 -7.81
CA LEU A 230 13.66 11.17 -6.86
C LEU A 230 13.53 10.59 -5.45
N LEU A 231 12.30 10.44 -4.96
CA LEU A 231 12.00 9.96 -3.62
C LEU A 231 12.43 8.48 -3.38
N PRO A 232 12.29 7.53 -4.33
CA PRO A 232 12.59 6.12 -4.05
C PRO A 232 14.07 5.85 -3.73
N PRO A 233 15.07 6.41 -4.44
CA PRO A 233 16.47 6.31 -4.04
C PRO A 233 16.75 6.88 -2.65
N CYS A 234 16.07 7.97 -2.26
CA CYS A 234 16.18 8.53 -0.90
C CYS A 234 15.64 7.54 0.16
N ILE A 235 14.51 6.88 -0.12
CA ILE A 235 13.95 5.84 0.74
C ILE A 235 14.90 4.63 0.82
N ALA A 236 15.47 4.19 -0.30
CA ALA A 236 16.43 3.09 -0.29
C ALA A 236 17.69 3.44 0.52
N MET A 237 18.17 4.68 0.45
CA MET A 237 19.28 5.16 1.28
C MET A 237 18.91 5.16 2.77
N PHE A 238 17.71 5.61 3.11
CA PHE A 238 17.19 5.56 4.48
C PHE A 238 17.12 4.12 5.01
N PHE A 239 16.56 3.19 4.23
CA PHE A 239 16.50 1.76 4.58
C PHE A 239 17.87 1.11 4.68
N TYR A 240 18.79 1.42 3.77
CA TYR A 240 20.17 0.94 3.85
C TYR A 240 20.84 1.40 5.15
N GLY A 241 20.64 2.67 5.54
CA GLY A 241 21.08 3.20 6.83
C GLY A 241 20.48 2.44 8.00
N LEU A 242 19.15 2.27 8.05
CA LEU A 242 18.48 1.55 9.15
C LEU A 242 18.96 0.11 9.33
N LEU A 243 19.27 -0.58 8.23
CA LEU A 243 19.72 -1.96 8.27
C LEU A 243 21.18 -2.06 8.76
N THR A 244 22.02 -1.09 8.43
CA THR A 244 23.48 -1.15 8.65
C THR A 244 24.00 -0.33 9.83
N GLU A 245 23.24 0.65 10.31
CA GLU A 245 23.64 1.59 11.36
C GLU A 245 22.90 1.33 12.68
N SER A 246 23.44 1.84 13.79
CA SER A 246 22.75 1.96 15.08
C SER A 246 22.35 3.41 15.31
N THR A 247 21.13 3.78 14.92
CA THR A 247 20.62 5.16 15.00
C THR A 247 19.41 5.26 15.92
N VAL A 248 19.09 6.48 16.35
CA VAL A 248 17.87 6.77 17.13
C VAL A 248 16.62 6.29 16.39
N PHE A 249 16.57 6.49 15.06
CA PHE A 249 15.47 5.98 14.23
C PHE A 249 15.30 4.47 14.35
N LYS A 250 16.41 3.71 14.29
CA LYS A 250 16.36 2.26 14.47
C LYS A 250 15.81 1.87 15.84
N THR A 251 16.28 2.54 16.89
CA THR A 251 15.79 2.29 18.26
C THR A 251 14.30 2.56 18.37
N ILE A 252 13.82 3.72 17.90
CA ILE A 252 12.40 4.09 17.94
C ILE A 252 11.54 3.09 17.13
N LEU A 253 11.96 2.78 15.91
CA LEU A 253 11.23 1.85 15.04
C LEU A 253 11.24 0.40 15.53
N SER A 254 12.18 0.05 16.42
CA SER A 254 12.26 -1.29 17.04
C SER A 254 11.37 -1.46 18.28
N PHE A 255 10.74 -0.39 18.78
CA PHE A 255 9.82 -0.52 19.91
C PHE A 255 8.61 -1.38 19.53
N LYS A 256 8.24 -2.32 20.42
CA LYS A 256 7.13 -3.27 20.19
C LYS A 256 5.81 -2.59 19.79
N PHE A 257 5.53 -1.42 20.36
CA PHE A 257 4.34 -0.64 20.00
C PHE A 257 4.42 -0.10 18.56
N VAL A 258 5.57 0.44 18.15
CA VAL A 258 5.78 0.93 16.78
C VAL A 258 5.78 -0.22 15.78
N GLU A 259 6.34 -1.37 16.15
CA GLU A 259 6.26 -2.60 15.35
C GLU A 259 4.79 -3.06 15.18
N LEU A 260 3.98 -3.00 16.25
CA LEU A 260 2.56 -3.31 16.19
C LEU A 260 1.80 -2.38 15.25
N LEU A 261 2.04 -1.06 15.34
CA LEU A 261 1.50 -0.08 14.40
C LEU A 261 1.94 -0.37 12.95
N GLY A 262 3.19 -0.79 12.77
CA GLY A 262 3.70 -1.22 11.47
C GLY A 262 2.96 -2.45 10.92
N LYS A 263 2.66 -3.44 11.77
CA LYS A 263 1.88 -4.63 11.39
C LYS A 263 0.44 -4.31 11.03
N SER A 264 -0.21 -3.40 11.76
CA SER A 264 -1.60 -2.96 11.48
C SER A 264 -1.70 -1.84 10.44
N SER A 265 -0.57 -1.29 9.98
CA SER A 265 -0.55 -0.15 9.03
C SER A 265 -1.32 -0.40 7.73
N TYR A 266 -1.40 -1.65 7.28
CA TYR A 266 -2.18 -2.04 6.11
C TYR A 266 -3.68 -1.82 6.32
N ILE A 267 -4.24 -2.29 7.45
CA ILE A 267 -5.64 -2.07 7.77
C ILE A 267 -5.93 -0.58 7.96
N PHE A 268 -5.05 0.12 8.68
CA PHE A 268 -5.15 1.57 8.85
C PHE A 268 -5.24 2.26 7.49
N TYR A 269 -4.37 1.88 6.54
CA TYR A 269 -4.38 2.41 5.18
C TYR A 269 -5.70 2.15 4.43
N LEU A 270 -6.37 1.02 4.67
CA LEU A 270 -7.67 0.74 4.05
C LEU A 270 -8.83 1.55 4.67
N ILE A 271 -8.76 1.89 5.95
CA ILE A 271 -9.89 2.49 6.70
C ILE A 271 -9.76 4.00 6.95
N HIS A 272 -8.55 4.57 6.83
CA HIS A 272 -8.30 5.98 7.18
C HIS A 272 -8.97 6.99 6.25
N LEU A 273 -9.50 6.56 5.11
CA LEU A 273 -10.22 7.38 4.13
C LEU A 273 -11.51 6.69 3.68
N GLY A 274 -12.44 7.46 3.12
CA GLY A 274 -13.73 6.96 2.64
C GLY A 274 -14.75 6.73 3.76
N TYR A 275 -15.64 5.76 3.57
CA TYR A 275 -16.86 5.60 4.37
C TYR A 275 -16.61 5.38 5.87
N ILE A 276 -15.55 4.68 6.27
CA ILE A 276 -15.26 4.45 7.70
C ILE A 276 -14.84 5.74 8.40
N ARG A 277 -14.00 6.54 7.74
CA ARG A 277 -13.62 7.85 8.23
C ARG A 277 -14.84 8.78 8.27
N ASP A 278 -15.68 8.77 7.24
CA ASP A 278 -16.89 9.60 7.18
C ASP A 278 -17.88 9.21 8.30
N PHE A 279 -18.05 7.90 8.56
CA PHE A 279 -18.83 7.38 9.69
C PHE A 279 -18.26 7.83 11.04
N LEU A 280 -16.94 7.74 11.22
CA LEU A 280 -16.27 8.17 12.45
C LEU A 280 -16.38 9.69 12.66
N ASN A 281 -16.25 10.49 11.60
CA ASN A 281 -16.52 11.93 11.63
C ASN A 281 -17.94 12.21 12.14
N GLY A 282 -18.94 11.52 11.57
CA GLY A 282 -20.33 11.69 11.99
C GLY A 282 -20.57 11.32 13.45
N TRP A 283 -19.91 10.27 13.95
CA TRP A 283 -20.01 9.87 15.35
C TRP A 283 -19.34 10.89 16.30
N ILE A 284 -18.16 11.40 15.94
CA ILE A 284 -17.45 12.42 16.72
C ILE A 284 -18.24 13.72 16.75
N ASN A 285 -18.81 14.15 15.62
CA ASN A 285 -19.64 15.36 15.58
C ASN A 285 -20.85 15.22 16.52
N LYS A 286 -21.56 14.09 16.48
CA LYS A 286 -22.67 13.83 17.42
C LYS A 286 -22.23 13.80 18.88
N ALA A 287 -21.04 13.27 19.16
CA ALA A 287 -20.50 13.27 20.52
C ALA A 287 -20.17 14.69 20.97
N ASN A 288 -19.60 15.51 20.09
CA ASN A 288 -19.32 16.92 20.37
C ASN A 288 -20.62 17.70 20.59
N ASP A 289 -21.63 17.51 19.74
CA ASP A 289 -22.95 18.13 19.89
C ASP A 289 -23.56 17.78 21.26
N TRP A 290 -23.49 16.51 21.67
CA TRP A 290 -23.97 16.08 22.99
C TRP A 290 -23.21 16.74 24.16
N VAL A 291 -21.89 16.91 24.03
CA VAL A 291 -21.08 17.62 25.04
C VAL A 291 -21.47 19.09 25.11
N PHE A 292 -21.68 19.75 23.96
CA PHE A 292 -22.06 21.15 23.90
C PHE A 292 -23.47 21.38 24.45
N GLU A 293 -24.44 20.51 24.13
CA GLU A 293 -25.77 20.53 24.75
C GLU A 293 -25.69 20.36 26.28
N TYR A 294 -24.79 19.50 26.77
CA TYR A 294 -24.56 19.35 28.20
C TYR A 294 -23.96 20.62 28.83
N TYR A 295 -23.05 21.31 28.15
CA TYR A 295 -22.46 22.56 28.62
C TYR A 295 -23.51 23.68 28.67
N ASP A 296 -24.32 23.82 27.61
CA ASP A 296 -25.42 24.78 27.55
C ASP A 296 -26.41 24.56 28.70
N LYS A 297 -26.77 23.30 28.98
CA LYS A 297 -27.67 22.95 30.09
C LYS A 297 -27.13 23.35 31.48
N HIS A 298 -25.81 23.43 31.62
CA HIS A 298 -25.15 23.79 32.88
C HIS A 298 -24.60 25.23 32.88
N ASN A 299 -24.94 26.04 31.87
CA ASN A 299 -24.41 27.40 31.69
C ASN A 299 -22.86 27.45 31.68
N ILE A 300 -22.22 26.42 31.15
CA ILE A 300 -20.76 26.35 30.98
C ILE A 300 -20.43 26.85 29.58
N SER A 301 -19.52 27.82 29.45
CA SER A 301 -19.05 28.26 28.13
C SER A 301 -18.22 27.16 27.45
N TRP A 302 -18.53 26.86 26.19
CA TRP A 302 -17.78 25.92 25.35
C TRP A 302 -16.71 26.61 24.47
N GLU A 303 -16.56 27.93 24.53
CA GLU A 303 -15.62 28.74 23.69
C GLU A 303 -14.13 28.35 23.88
N HIS A 304 -13.82 27.59 24.92
CA HIS A 304 -12.49 27.02 25.18
C HIS A 304 -12.51 25.49 25.31
N SER A 305 -13.59 24.86 24.85
CA SER A 305 -13.72 23.42 24.89
C SER A 305 -12.71 22.78 23.91
N PRO A 306 -11.95 21.77 24.33
CA PRO A 306 -11.02 21.07 23.43
C PRO A 306 -11.74 20.42 22.24
N PHE A 307 -13.05 20.17 22.34
CA PHE A 307 -13.86 19.55 21.28
C PHE A 307 -14.26 20.51 20.16
N GLU A 308 -14.15 21.82 20.36
CA GLU A 308 -14.30 22.82 19.31
C GLU A 308 -13.08 22.82 18.35
N ASN A 309 -11.92 22.39 18.84
CA ASN A 309 -10.69 22.41 18.07
C ASN A 309 -10.62 21.23 17.07
N ASP A 310 -10.64 21.56 15.78
CA ASP A 310 -10.51 20.60 14.67
C ASP A 310 -9.27 19.71 14.79
N ILE A 311 -8.14 20.23 15.29
CA ILE A 311 -6.90 19.46 15.47
C ILE A 311 -7.11 18.37 16.51
N VAL A 312 -7.81 18.67 17.60
CA VAL A 312 -8.12 17.68 18.65
C VAL A 312 -9.01 16.59 18.08
N ASN A 313 -10.05 16.96 17.32
CA ASN A 313 -10.94 15.99 16.65
C ASN A 313 -10.17 15.10 15.67
N LEU A 314 -9.21 15.66 14.90
CA LEU A 314 -8.34 14.89 14.01
C LEU A 314 -7.41 13.94 14.77
N VAL A 315 -6.84 14.36 15.90
CA VAL A 315 -6.00 13.51 16.74
C VAL A 315 -6.83 12.36 17.33
N ILE A 316 -8.04 12.64 17.82
CA ILE A 316 -8.97 11.61 18.33
C ILE A 316 -9.28 10.62 17.22
N GLN A 317 -9.61 11.08 16.00
CA GLN A 317 -9.84 10.19 14.86
C GLN A 317 -8.63 9.31 14.56
N PHE A 318 -7.43 9.91 14.53
CA PHE A 318 -6.22 9.18 14.27
C PHE A 318 -5.99 8.07 15.31
N VAL A 319 -6.19 8.37 16.60
CA VAL A 319 -6.06 7.39 17.69
C VAL A 319 -7.11 6.28 17.56
N VAL A 320 -8.37 6.63 17.33
CA VAL A 320 -9.46 5.65 17.19
C VAL A 320 -9.25 4.76 15.97
N LEU A 321 -8.85 5.32 14.83
CA LEU A 321 -8.55 4.54 13.62
C LEU A 321 -7.37 3.59 13.82
N ASN A 322 -6.33 4.00 14.55
CA ASN A 322 -5.22 3.10 14.90
C ASN A 322 -5.67 1.98 15.85
N ALA A 323 -6.48 2.30 16.86
CA ALA A 323 -7.03 1.30 17.78
C ALA A 323 -7.91 0.28 17.04
N LEU A 324 -8.81 0.75 16.16
CA LEU A 324 -9.65 -0.10 15.31
C LEU A 324 -8.79 -0.96 14.37
N SER A 325 -7.76 -0.38 13.76
CA SER A 325 -6.82 -1.10 12.92
C SER A 325 -6.09 -2.22 13.66
N ILE A 326 -5.59 -1.97 14.88
CA ILE A 326 -4.95 -2.99 15.72
C ILE A 326 -5.95 -4.10 16.10
N LEU A 327 -7.19 -3.72 16.42
CA LEU A 327 -8.24 -4.68 16.77
C LEU A 327 -8.54 -5.60 15.59
N LEU A 328 -8.77 -5.05 14.40
CA LEU A 328 -9.02 -5.82 13.17
C LEU A 328 -7.82 -6.69 12.81
N PHE A 329 -6.60 -6.21 13.04
CA PHE A 329 -5.38 -6.97 12.77
C PHE A 329 -5.32 -8.24 13.62
N LYS A 330 -5.54 -8.10 14.94
CA LYS A 330 -5.47 -9.23 15.88
C LYS A 330 -6.64 -10.21 15.75
N THR A 331 -7.83 -9.70 15.42
CA THR A 331 -9.07 -10.50 15.41
C THR A 331 -9.35 -11.15 14.07
N ILE A 332 -8.94 -10.53 12.96
CA ILE A 332 -9.28 -10.97 11.60
C ILE A 332 -8.02 -11.28 10.79
N GLU A 333 -7.16 -10.29 10.54
CA GLU A 333 -6.07 -10.42 9.58
C GLU A 333 -5.06 -11.52 9.99
N GLU A 334 -4.56 -11.46 11.24
CA GLU A 334 -3.55 -12.41 11.73
C GLU A 334 -4.09 -13.86 11.75
N PRO A 335 -5.28 -14.16 12.32
CA PRO A 335 -5.88 -15.49 12.27
C PRO A 335 -6.11 -16.00 10.85
N MET A 336 -6.67 -15.17 9.96
CA MET A 336 -6.96 -15.57 8.57
C MET A 336 -5.68 -15.85 7.79
N ASN A 337 -4.64 -15.04 7.96
CA ASN A 337 -3.35 -15.24 7.32
C ASN A 337 -2.72 -16.58 7.76
N HIS A 338 -2.79 -16.91 9.05
CA HIS A 338 -2.36 -18.21 9.55
C HIS A 338 -3.18 -19.37 8.95
N TYR A 339 -4.50 -19.24 8.92
CA TYR A 339 -5.40 -20.25 8.36
C TYR A 339 -5.14 -20.50 6.87
N ILE A 340 -5.07 -19.45 6.04
CA ILE A 340 -4.89 -19.60 4.59
C ILE A 340 -3.52 -20.21 4.27
N ARG A 341 -2.46 -19.82 4.99
CA ARG A 341 -1.12 -20.40 4.79
C ARG A 341 -1.10 -21.89 5.10
N GLN A 342 -1.82 -22.33 6.14
CA GLN A 342 -1.92 -23.73 6.54
C GLN A 342 -2.94 -24.55 5.73
N SER A 343 -3.91 -23.89 5.09
CA SER A 343 -4.97 -24.54 4.32
C SER A 343 -4.43 -25.32 3.10
N ASP A 344 -5.10 -26.40 2.70
CA ASP A 344 -4.77 -27.16 1.50
C ASP A 344 -5.41 -26.59 0.22
N PHE A 345 -6.04 -25.40 0.30
CA PHE A 345 -6.95 -24.83 -0.71
C PHE A 345 -6.33 -24.62 -2.12
N LEU A 346 -5.00 -24.45 -2.22
CA LEU A 346 -4.30 -24.25 -3.51
C LEU A 346 -3.10 -25.20 -3.73
N ILE A 347 -2.48 -25.66 -2.65
CA ILE A 347 -1.38 -26.64 -2.63
C ILE A 347 -1.49 -27.37 -1.28
N LYS A 348 -1.36 -28.71 -1.28
CA LYS A 348 -1.24 -29.48 -0.03
C LYS A 348 -0.10 -28.92 0.82
N SER A 349 -0.40 -28.55 2.06
CA SER A 349 0.61 -28.11 3.02
C SER A 349 1.69 -29.19 3.17
N LYS A 350 2.96 -28.83 2.92
CA LYS A 350 4.11 -29.71 3.18
C LYS A 350 4.18 -30.15 4.65
N SER A 351 3.57 -29.42 5.60
CA SER A 351 3.52 -29.87 7.01
C SER A 351 2.70 -31.15 7.20
N LYS A 352 1.66 -31.36 6.39
CA LYS A 352 0.89 -32.62 6.38
C LYS A 352 1.56 -33.73 5.59
N VAL A 353 2.38 -33.39 4.59
CA VAL A 353 3.13 -34.39 3.79
C VAL A 353 4.27 -34.98 4.60
N ALA A 354 5.05 -34.15 5.33
CA ALA A 354 6.08 -34.63 6.24
C ALA A 354 5.50 -35.50 7.38
N GLY A 355 4.30 -35.19 7.87
CA GLY A 355 3.59 -36.02 8.85
C GLY A 355 2.94 -37.29 8.29
N LYS A 356 2.79 -37.42 6.96
CA LYS A 356 2.32 -38.65 6.30
C LYS A 356 3.48 -39.54 5.86
N GLU A 357 4.58 -38.97 5.39
CA GLU A 357 5.79 -39.73 5.05
C GLU A 357 6.44 -40.37 6.29
N SER A 358 6.43 -39.68 7.45
CA SER A 358 6.89 -40.28 8.72
C SER A 358 6.01 -41.42 9.25
N VAL A 359 4.74 -41.48 8.83
CA VAL A 359 3.80 -42.56 9.19
C VAL A 359 3.90 -43.74 8.21
N ILE A 360 4.35 -43.51 6.97
CA ILE A 360 4.53 -44.56 5.96
C ILE A 360 5.91 -45.23 6.09
N ILE A 361 6.92 -44.56 6.65
CA ILE A 361 8.25 -45.15 6.90
C ILE A 361 8.29 -45.98 8.20
N ASN A 362 7.24 -45.90 9.04
CA ASN A 362 7.09 -46.64 10.30
C ASN A 362 6.02 -47.75 10.26
N LYS A 363 5.68 -48.25 9.07
CA LYS A 363 4.94 -49.50 8.86
C LYS A 363 5.76 -50.41 7.95
#